data_AF-A0A252CYB6-F1
#
_entry.id   AF-A0A252CYB6-F1
#
_cell.length_a   1.000
_cell.length_b   1.000
_cell.length_c   1.000
_cell.angle_alpha   90.00
_cell.angle_beta   90.00
_cell.angle_gamma   90.00
#
_symmetry.space_group_name_H-M   'P 1'
#
loop_
_entity.id
_entity.type
_entity.pdbx_description
1 polymer ?
#
loop_
_entity_poly.entity_id
_entity_poly.type
_entity_poly.pdbx_seq_one_letter_code
_entity_poly.pdbx_strand_id
1 'polypeptide(L)'
;MSIYDNNIQAFIEVIELQPDVISTDDWAELQQISSNLSADKEEIAEFIENWLQPESRSQILQAYRQQLKLISSSHPIDLNINLGIGGSKSPTPPNQPSPSSKELIENTIKKNSPLSDKQQSQQQP
;
A
#
# COMPACT_ATOMS: atom_id res chain seq x y z
N MET A 1 -9.29 -12.24 -2.54
CA MET A 1 -8.75 -10.91 -2.85
C MET A 1 -8.69 -10.78 -4.37
N SER A 2 -8.90 -9.57 -4.89
CA SER A 2 -8.66 -9.27 -6.31
C SER A 2 -7.16 -9.08 -6.58
N ILE A 3 -6.77 -8.99 -7.85
CA ILE A 3 -5.38 -8.70 -8.24
C ILE A 3 -4.95 -7.35 -7.67
N TYR A 4 -5.83 -6.35 -7.74
CA TYR A 4 -5.60 -5.02 -7.18
C TYR A 4 -5.43 -5.05 -5.66
N ASP A 5 -6.23 -5.87 -4.95
CA ASP A 5 -6.04 -6.05 -3.50
C ASP A 5 -4.66 -6.66 -3.18
N ASN A 6 -4.22 -7.66 -3.95
CA ASN A 6 -2.91 -8.28 -3.75
C ASN A 6 -1.76 -7.29 -4.01
N ASN A 7 -1.89 -6.45 -5.04
CA ASN A 7 -0.91 -5.40 -5.35
C ASN A 7 -0.83 -4.38 -4.20
N ILE A 8 -1.97 -3.87 -3.75
CA ILE A 8 -2.02 -2.90 -2.64
C ILE A 8 -1.44 -3.51 -1.36
N GLN A 9 -1.83 -4.75 -1.04
CA GLN A 9 -1.35 -5.46 0.14
C GLN A 9 0.17 -5.70 0.08
N ALA A 10 0.70 -6.11 -1.06
CA ALA A 10 2.14 -6.31 -1.24
C ALA A 10 2.92 -5.02 -0.97
N PHE A 11 2.40 -3.88 -1.42
CA PHE A 11 3.03 -2.59 -1.18
C PHE A 11 2.99 -2.19 0.30
N ILE A 12 1.86 -2.36 0.97
CA ILE A 12 1.73 -2.15 2.42
C ILE A 12 2.75 -2.99 3.18
N GLU A 13 2.89 -4.28 2.84
CA GLU A 13 3.84 -5.17 3.51
C GLU A 13 5.30 -4.79 3.27
N VAL A 14 5.66 -4.24 2.11
CA VAL A 14 7.00 -3.68 1.91
C VAL A 14 7.25 -2.52 2.88
N ILE A 15 6.28 -1.63 3.03
CA ILE A 15 6.41 -0.48 3.93
C ILE A 15 6.54 -0.94 5.40
N GLU A 16 5.74 -1.93 5.81
CA GLU A 16 5.75 -2.40 7.21
C GLU A 16 6.95 -3.27 7.55
N LEU A 17 7.39 -4.14 6.64
CA LEU A 17 8.42 -5.14 6.91
C LEU A 17 9.82 -4.67 6.52
N GLN A 18 9.92 -3.75 5.57
CA GLN A 18 11.18 -3.28 5.00
C GLN A 18 11.21 -1.75 4.83
N PRO A 19 10.88 -0.96 5.88
CA PRO A 19 10.87 0.50 5.77
C PRO A 19 12.24 1.09 5.37
N ASP A 20 13.33 0.38 5.70
CA ASP A 20 14.71 0.79 5.42
C ASP A 20 15.05 0.82 3.92
N VAL A 21 14.29 0.13 3.07
CA VAL A 21 14.50 0.15 1.60
C VAL A 21 13.92 1.39 0.95
N ILE A 22 13.10 2.16 1.68
CA ILE A 22 12.46 3.39 1.21
C ILE A 22 13.31 4.58 1.65
N SER A 23 13.81 5.35 0.69
CA SER A 23 14.63 6.53 0.97
C SER A 23 13.80 7.65 1.60
N THR A 24 14.45 8.61 2.27
CA THR A 24 13.76 9.77 2.85
C THR A 24 13.02 10.60 1.79
N ASP A 25 13.57 10.71 0.58
CA ASP A 25 12.93 11.44 -0.53
C ASP A 25 11.69 10.68 -1.03
N ASP A 26 11.78 9.35 -1.16
CA ASP A 26 10.64 8.51 -1.51
C ASP A 26 9.54 8.58 -0.44
N TRP A 27 9.93 8.63 0.83
CA TRP A 27 9.00 8.84 1.94
C TRP A 27 8.25 10.18 1.85
N ALA A 28 8.96 11.26 1.50
CA ALA A 28 8.36 12.57 1.34
C ALA A 28 7.37 12.59 0.17
N GLU A 29 7.74 11.97 -0.95
CA GLU A 29 6.86 11.81 -2.10
C GLU A 29 5.61 11.01 -1.72
N LEU A 30 5.78 9.86 -1.06
CA LEU A 30 4.68 8.99 -0.60
C LEU A 30 3.71 9.73 0.33
N GLN A 31 4.20 10.55 1.26
CA GLN A 31 3.34 11.38 2.11
C GLN A 31 2.54 12.41 1.30
N GLN A 32 3.16 13.05 0.31
CA GLN A 32 2.50 14.05 -0.53
C GLN A 32 1.43 13.44 -1.44
N ILE A 33 1.73 12.28 -2.06
CA ILE A 33 0.88 11.65 -3.05
C ILE A 33 -0.23 10.79 -2.42
N SER A 34 0.01 10.19 -1.24
CA SER A 34 -0.98 9.32 -0.56
C SER A 34 -2.30 10.03 -0.25
N SER A 35 -2.24 11.31 0.13
CA SER A 35 -3.44 12.12 0.39
C SER A 35 -4.33 12.32 -0.84
N ASN A 36 -3.73 12.25 -2.04
CA ASN A 36 -4.39 12.44 -3.33
C ASN A 36 -4.76 11.13 -4.03
N LEU A 37 -4.52 9.97 -3.39
CA LEU A 37 -4.92 8.69 -3.95
C LEU A 37 -6.44 8.64 -4.17
N SER A 38 -6.83 7.93 -5.24
CA SER A 38 -8.22 7.59 -5.51
C SER A 38 -8.78 6.65 -4.43
N ALA A 39 -10.10 6.53 -4.37
CA ALA A 39 -10.76 5.48 -3.60
C ALA A 39 -10.83 4.15 -4.39
N ASP A 40 -10.59 4.20 -5.69
CA ASP A 40 -10.63 3.04 -6.57
C ASP A 40 -9.36 2.19 -6.44
N LYS A 41 -9.53 0.88 -6.27
CA LYS A 41 -8.42 -0.05 -6.03
C LYS A 41 -7.57 -0.30 -7.27
N GLU A 42 -8.18 -0.30 -8.45
CA GLU A 42 -7.47 -0.42 -9.72
C GLU A 42 -6.58 0.80 -9.92
N GLU A 43 -7.11 2.01 -9.73
CA GLU A 43 -6.33 3.24 -9.84
C GLU A 43 -5.20 3.31 -8.79
N ILE A 44 -5.44 2.87 -7.55
CA ILE A 44 -4.39 2.79 -6.52
C ILE A 44 -3.30 1.78 -6.94
N ALA A 45 -3.68 0.61 -7.44
CA ALA A 45 -2.71 -0.40 -7.86
C ALA A 45 -1.87 0.07 -9.05
N GLU A 46 -2.49 0.67 -10.07
CA GLU A 46 -1.80 1.26 -11.20
C GLU A 46 -0.85 2.39 -10.75
N PHE A 47 -1.30 3.23 -9.83
CA PHE A 47 -0.46 4.25 -9.23
C PHE A 47 0.79 3.67 -8.58
N ILE A 48 0.66 2.62 -7.77
CA ILE A 48 1.79 1.96 -7.10
C ILE A 48 2.76 1.40 -8.13
N GLU A 49 2.27 0.71 -9.15
CA GLU A 49 3.12 0.13 -10.20
C GLU A 49 3.88 1.21 -10.97
N ASN A 50 3.22 2.31 -11.31
CA ASN A 50 3.83 3.47 -11.96
C ASN A 50 4.88 4.14 -11.05
N TRP A 51 4.57 4.30 -9.77
CA TRP A 51 5.48 4.90 -8.80
C TRP A 51 6.75 4.08 -8.59
N LEU A 52 6.68 2.75 -8.70
CA LEU A 52 7.82 1.84 -8.55
C LEU A 52 8.69 1.70 -9.82
N GLN A 53 8.29 2.26 -10.97
CA GLN A 53 9.05 2.12 -12.23
C GLN A 53 10.44 2.76 -12.26
N PRO A 54 10.70 3.92 -11.63
CA PRO A 54 12.03 4.54 -11.66
C PRO A 54 13.13 3.61 -11.13
N GLU A 55 14.31 3.62 -11.77
CA GLU A 55 15.44 2.76 -11.39
C GLU A 55 15.93 3.03 -9.96
N SER A 56 15.79 4.26 -9.48
CA SER A 56 16.06 4.65 -8.09
C SER A 56 15.25 3.84 -7.06
N ARG A 57 14.11 3.28 -7.48
CA ARG A 57 13.20 2.48 -6.64
C ARG A 57 13.29 0.98 -6.92
N SER A 58 14.31 0.54 -7.67
CA SER A 58 14.50 -0.86 -8.03
C SER A 58 14.52 -1.82 -6.84
N GLN A 59 15.09 -1.41 -5.70
CA GLN A 59 15.09 -2.20 -4.46
C GLN A 59 13.68 -2.33 -3.87
N ILE A 60 12.90 -1.25 -3.87
CA ILE A 60 11.50 -1.25 -3.43
C ILE A 60 10.66 -2.14 -4.35
N LEU A 61 10.85 -2.00 -5.68
CA LEU A 61 10.18 -2.83 -6.69
C LEU A 61 10.52 -4.32 -6.52
N GLN A 62 11.76 -4.65 -6.17
CA GLN A 62 12.16 -6.02 -5.90
C GLN A 62 11.46 -6.57 -4.66
N ALA A 63 11.47 -5.84 -3.55
CA ALA A 63 10.78 -6.21 -2.31
C ALA A 63 9.27 -6.39 -2.55
N TYR A 64 8.67 -5.47 -3.31
CA TYR A 64 7.28 -5.53 -3.73
C TYR A 64 6.95 -6.80 -4.51
N ARG A 65 7.74 -7.14 -5.52
CA ARG A 65 7.55 -8.37 -6.31
C ARG A 65 7.68 -9.63 -5.47
N GLN A 66 8.58 -9.63 -4.49
CA GLN A 66 8.72 -10.74 -3.56
C GLN A 66 7.46 -10.91 -2.70
N GLN A 67 6.95 -9.83 -2.11
CA GLN A 67 5.70 -9.88 -1.33
C GLN A 67 4.50 -10.27 -2.19
N LEU A 68 4.39 -9.69 -3.38
CA LEU A 68 3.31 -10.02 -4.33
C LEU A 68 3.31 -11.51 -4.68
N LYS A 69 4.49 -12.12 -4.87
CA LYS A 69 4.61 -13.55 -5.12
C LYS A 69 4.19 -14.39 -3.92
N LEU A 70 4.52 -13.97 -2.69
CA LEU A 70 4.13 -14.66 -1.46
C LEU A 70 2.61 -14.62 -1.25
N ILE A 71 2.01 -13.44 -1.42
CA ILE A 71 0.56 -13.24 -1.30
C ILE A 71 -0.17 -14.05 -2.38
N SER A 72 0.28 -13.97 -3.64
CA SER A 72 -0.35 -14.71 -4.75
C SER A 72 -0.18 -16.22 -4.63
N SER A 73 0.89 -16.70 -3.98
CA SER A 73 1.07 -18.13 -3.70
C SER A 73 0.15 -18.60 -2.56
N SER A 74 -0.11 -17.74 -1.58
CA SER A 74 -0.99 -18.04 -0.44
C SER A 74 -2.47 -17.91 -0.79
N HIS A 75 -2.81 -17.01 -1.70
CA HIS A 75 -4.15 -16.74 -2.19
C HIS A 75 -4.15 -16.73 -3.72
N PRO A 76 -4.04 -17.92 -4.37
CA PRO A 76 -4.07 -18.01 -5.81
C PRO A 76 -5.39 -17.43 -6.34
N ILE A 77 -5.29 -16.40 -7.16
CA ILE A 77 -6.44 -15.78 -7.79
C ILE A 77 -6.83 -16.62 -9.01
N ASP A 78 -8.04 -17.15 -9.00
CA ASP A 78 -8.64 -17.73 -10.20
C ASP A 78 -9.01 -16.61 -11.17
N LEU A 79 -8.18 -16.45 -12.21
CA LEU A 79 -8.34 -15.46 -13.28
C LEU A 79 -9.64 -15.67 -14.08
N ASN A 80 -10.27 -16.84 -14.01
CA ASN A 80 -11.53 -17.14 -14.67
C ASN A 80 -12.75 -16.61 -13.89
N ILE A 81 -12.59 -16.29 -12.61
CA ILE A 81 -13.68 -15.89 -11.71
C ILE A 81 -13.55 -14.43 -11.23
N ASN A 82 -12.34 -13.86 -11.22
CA ASN A 82 -12.05 -12.63 -10.45
C ASN A 82 -11.81 -11.35 -11.27
N LEU A 83 -12.09 -11.32 -12.58
CA LEU A 83 -11.97 -10.10 -13.39
C LEU A 83 -13.11 -9.09 -13.19
N GLY A 84 -14.10 -9.39 -12.34
CA GLY A 84 -15.06 -8.37 -11.90
C GLY A 84 -16.35 -8.95 -11.36
N ILE A 85 -16.42 -9.22 -10.06
CA ILE A 85 -17.67 -9.16 -9.28
C ILE A 85 -17.30 -8.59 -7.91
N GLY A 86 -17.70 -7.35 -7.64
CA GLY A 86 -17.57 -6.73 -6.32
C GLY A 86 -18.30 -7.57 -5.28
N GLY A 87 -17.55 -8.24 -4.40
CA GLY A 87 -18.15 -9.18 -3.45
C GLY A 87 -17.31 -9.55 -2.24
N SER A 88 -16.19 -8.87 -1.99
CA SER A 88 -15.39 -9.11 -0.78
C SER A 88 -16.09 -8.47 0.43
N LYS A 89 -16.90 -9.24 1.15
CA LYS A 89 -17.41 -8.82 2.46
C LYS A 89 -16.22 -8.57 3.39
N SER A 90 -16.10 -7.33 3.85
CA SER A 90 -15.10 -6.95 4.84
C SER A 90 -15.30 -7.74 6.14
N PRO A 91 -14.23 -8.19 6.81
CA PRO A 91 -14.31 -8.87 8.10
C PRO A 91 -14.62 -7.91 9.27
N THR A 92 -14.90 -6.63 9.01
CA THR A 92 -15.24 -5.70 10.09
C THR A 92 -16.58 -6.03 10.74
N PRO A 93 -16.71 -5.81 12.05
CA PRO A 93 -17.97 -5.91 12.76
C PRO A 93 -19.08 -5.12 12.04
N PRO A 94 -20.34 -5.57 12.10
CA PRO A 94 -21.46 -5.00 11.32
C PRO A 94 -21.78 -3.51 11.56
N ASN A 95 -21.02 -2.79 12.38
CA ASN A 95 -21.20 -1.37 12.71
C ASN A 95 -19.92 -0.52 12.53
N GLN A 96 -18.85 -1.05 11.94
CA GLN A 96 -17.66 -0.25 11.62
C GLN A 96 -17.31 -0.38 10.13
N PRO A 97 -17.20 0.74 9.40
CA PRO A 97 -16.61 0.69 8.07
C PRO A 97 -15.18 0.17 8.20
N SER A 98 -14.82 -0.82 7.37
CA SER A 98 -13.40 -1.14 7.19
C SER A 98 -12.69 0.08 6.62
N PRO A 99 -11.45 0.35 7.06
CA PRO A 99 -10.64 1.38 6.41
C PRO A 99 -10.52 1.04 4.93
N SER A 100 -10.69 2.06 4.08
CA SER A 100 -10.46 1.93 2.65
C SER A 100 -9.00 1.59 2.36
N SER A 101 -8.72 1.02 1.18
CA SER A 101 -7.34 0.75 0.73
C SER A 101 -6.47 2.00 0.78
N LYS A 102 -7.05 3.16 0.45
CA LYS A 102 -6.40 4.47 0.61
C LYS A 102 -6.03 4.75 2.06
N GLU A 103 -6.99 4.66 2.99
CA GLU A 103 -6.73 4.91 4.42
C GLU A 103 -5.68 3.95 4.98
N LEU A 104 -5.67 2.69 4.54
CA LEU A 104 -4.65 1.72 4.92
C LEU A 104 -3.25 2.16 4.47
N ILE A 105 -3.09 2.60 3.22
CA ILE A 105 -1.81 3.12 2.70
C ILE A 105 -1.39 4.38 3.48
N GLU A 106 -2.28 5.35 3.66
CA GLU A 106 -1.99 6.58 4.39
C GLU A 106 -1.53 6.31 5.83
N ASN A 107 -2.24 5.43 6.54
CA ASN A 107 -1.91 5.09 7.92
C ASN A 107 -0.59 4.33 8.01
N THR A 108 -0.33 3.43 7.07
CA THR A 108 0.93 2.67 6.98
C THR A 108 2.10 3.61 6.74
N ILE A 109 1.96 4.58 5.83
CA ILE A 109 2.98 5.59 5.57
C ILE A 109 3.22 6.45 6.81
N LYS A 110 2.16 6.97 7.43
CA LYS A 110 2.28 7.80 8.64
C LYS A 110 2.97 7.06 9.79
N LYS A 111 2.68 5.77 9.98
CA LYS A 111 3.23 4.96 11.07
C LYS A 111 4.71 4.61 10.88
N ASN A 112 5.14 4.33 9.65
CA ASN A 112 6.47 3.80 9.38
C ASN A 112 7.45 4.85 8.81
N SER A 113 6.95 6.00 8.36
CA SER A 113 7.82 7.06 7.82
C SER A 113 8.65 7.72 8.92
N PRO A 114 9.98 7.88 8.72
CA PRO A 114 10.84 8.62 9.65
C PRO A 114 10.54 10.14 9.66
N LEU A 115 9.71 10.62 8.73
CA LEU A 115 9.28 12.02 8.66
C LEU A 115 8.15 12.34 9.66
N SER A 116 7.38 11.34 10.08
CA SER A 116 6.26 11.53 11.01
C SER A 116 6.72 11.91 12.43
N ASP A 117 7.87 11.39 12.89
CA ASP A 117 8.47 11.73 14.19
C ASP A 117 8.88 13.21 14.31
N LYS A 118 9.20 13.86 13.18
CA LYS A 118 9.54 15.28 13.17
C LYS A 118 8.35 16.20 13.46
N GLN A 119 7.12 15.76 13.17
CA GLN A 119 5.93 16.57 13.47
C GLN A 119 5.48 16.45 14.93
N GLN A 120 5.73 15.33 15.61
CA GLN A 120 5.41 15.19 17.04
C GLN A 120 6.38 15.94 17.95
N SER A 121 7.63 16.14 17.52
CA SER A 121 8.65 16.83 18.33
C SER A 121 8.52 18.36 18.35
N GLN A 122 7.58 18.95 17.59
CA GLN A 122 7.34 20.40 17.53
C GLN A 122 6.09 20.88 18.30
N GLN A 123 5.41 20.00 19.04
CA GLN A 123 4.28 20.37 19.90
C GLN A 123 4.62 20.18 21.39
N GLN A 124 5.55 20.98 21.90
CA GLN A 124 5.67 21.21 23.35
C GLN A 124 5.86 22.70 23.62
N PRO A 125 4.81 23.42 24.06
CA PRO A 125 4.98 24.61 24.89
C PRO A 125 5.40 24.23 26.32
#